data_AF-A0A7I7X7Y5-F1
#
_entry.id   AF-A0A7I7X7Y5-F1
#
_cell.length_a   1.000
_cell.length_b   1.000
_cell.length_c   1.000
_cell.angle_alpha   90.00
_cell.angle_beta   90.00
_cell.angle_gamma   90.00
#
_symmetry.space_group_name_H-M   'P 1'
#
loop_
_entity.id
_entity.type
_entity.pdbx_description
1 polymer ?
#
loop_
_entity_poly.entity_id
_entity_poly.type
_entity_poly.pdbx_seq_one_letter_code
_entity_poly.pdbx_strand_id
1 'polypeptide(L)'
;MFIDTRTSEEQQADGTIPGAIHVPRNAVEAFLDPTHRPLFTAEELADLPPVPEPGQQIIVLCNLGLASSLSAASLQRIGLTGATDVEGGFQAWKAAGLPVIRPGAV
;
A
#
# COMPACT_ATOMS: atom_id res chain seq x y z
N MET A 1 0.26 -5.16 7.02
CA MET A 1 -0.64 -4.89 5.88
C MET A 1 0.19 -4.48 4.68
N PHE A 2 -0.22 -4.82 3.46
CA PHE A 2 0.44 -4.37 2.23
C PHE A 2 -0.40 -3.28 1.57
N ILE A 3 0.22 -2.16 1.24
CA ILE A 3 -0.38 -1.05 0.49
C ILE A 3 0.29 -0.98 -0.87
N ASP A 4 -0.42 -1.33 -1.92
CA ASP A 4 0.09 -1.25 -3.30
C ASP A 4 -0.32 0.10 -3.90
N THR A 5 0.66 0.90 -4.30
CA THR A 5 0.45 2.23 -4.88
C THR A 5 0.68 2.26 -6.39
N ARG A 6 0.94 1.10 -6.99
CA ARG A 6 1.11 0.97 -8.45
C ARG A 6 -0.20 1.22 -9.16
N THR A 7 -0.11 1.68 -10.40
CA THR A 7 -1.30 1.94 -11.20
C THR A 7 -2.05 0.64 -11.50
N SER A 8 -3.33 0.75 -11.87
CA SER A 8 -4.13 -0.40 -12.27
C SER A 8 -3.50 -1.15 -13.45
N GLU A 9 -2.87 -0.44 -14.39
CA GLU A 9 -2.17 -1.03 -15.54
C GLU A 9 -0.94 -1.84 -15.11
N GLU A 10 -0.15 -1.32 -14.17
CA GLU A 10 1.00 -2.04 -13.60
C GLU A 10 0.53 -3.30 -12.85
N GLN A 11 -0.53 -3.20 -12.04
CA GLN A 11 -1.12 -4.35 -11.35
C GLN A 11 -1.69 -5.39 -12.31
N GLN A 12 -2.30 -4.96 -13.42
CA GLN A 12 -2.83 -5.87 -14.43
C GLN A 12 -1.71 -6.60 -15.18
N ALA A 13 -0.65 -5.89 -15.55
CA ALA A 13 0.48 -6.46 -16.28
C ALA A 13 1.29 -7.44 -15.43
N ASP A 14 1.54 -7.09 -14.18
CA ASP A 14 2.52 -7.79 -13.33
C ASP A 14 1.89 -8.64 -12.22
N GLY A 15 0.60 -8.47 -11.95
CA GLY A 15 -0.09 -9.06 -10.81
C GLY A 15 0.09 -8.25 -9.53
N THR A 16 -0.48 -8.75 -8.43
CA THR A 16 -0.47 -8.12 -7.11
C THR A 16 0.05 -9.08 -6.04
N ILE A 17 0.49 -8.54 -4.91
CA ILE A 17 0.81 -9.37 -3.74
C ILE A 17 -0.52 -9.83 -3.10
N PRO A 18 -0.64 -11.11 -2.69
CA PRO A 18 -1.82 -11.60 -1.98
C PRO A 18 -2.21 -10.71 -0.79
N GLY A 19 -3.46 -10.25 -0.78
CA GLY A 19 -3.99 -9.41 0.30
C GLY A 19 -3.48 -7.97 0.31
N ALA A 20 -2.76 -7.51 -0.72
CA ALA A 20 -2.42 -6.10 -0.86
C ALA A 20 -3.65 -5.26 -1.16
N ILE A 21 -3.74 -4.11 -0.49
CA ILE A 21 -4.81 -3.13 -0.69
C ILE A 21 -4.28 -2.07 -1.65
N HIS A 22 -5.00 -1.84 -2.74
CA HIS A 22 -4.65 -0.79 -3.68
C HIS A 22 -5.01 0.58 -3.10
N VAL A 23 -4.01 1.46 -2.97
CA VAL A 23 -4.20 2.86 -2.58
C VAL A 23 -3.40 3.74 -3.53
N PRO A 24 -4.03 4.65 -4.30
CA PRO A 24 -3.31 5.56 -5.16
C PRO A 24 -2.22 6.31 -4.38
N ARG A 25 -1.03 6.48 -4.98
CA ARG A 25 0.12 7.04 -4.26
C ARG A 25 -0.21 8.37 -3.57
N ASN A 26 -0.95 9.27 -4.21
CA ASN A 26 -1.31 10.57 -3.65
C ASN A 26 -2.28 10.51 -2.45
N ALA A 27 -2.92 9.36 -2.21
CA ALA A 27 -3.90 9.17 -1.16
C ALA A 27 -3.37 8.41 0.06
N VAL A 28 -2.17 7.81 -0.02
CA VAL A 28 -1.62 6.92 1.02
C VAL A 28 -1.66 7.55 2.41
N GLU A 29 -1.09 8.74 2.57
CA GLU A 29 -1.03 9.43 3.86
C GLU A 29 -2.44 9.80 4.34
N ALA A 30 -3.28 10.34 3.45
CA ALA A 30 -4.63 10.75 3.81
C ALA A 30 -5.52 9.56 4.22
N PHE A 31 -5.41 8.44 3.51
CA PHE A 31 -6.25 7.26 3.70
C PHE A 31 -5.81 6.40 4.87
N LEU A 32 -4.53 6.42 5.26
CA LEU A 32 -4.05 5.65 6.41
C LEU A 32 -4.05 6.44 7.72
N ASP A 33 -4.14 7.77 7.69
CA ASP A 33 -4.22 8.59 8.90
C ASP A 33 -5.60 8.44 9.59
N PRO A 34 -5.66 7.89 10.81
CA PRO A 34 -6.92 7.74 11.55
C PRO A 34 -7.58 9.09 11.87
N THR A 35 -6.81 10.17 11.99
CA THR A 35 -7.33 11.50 12.33
C THR A 35 -8.17 12.10 11.21
N HIS A 36 -8.01 11.61 9.98
CA HIS A 36 -8.82 12.03 8.83
C HIS A 36 -10.13 11.27 8.70
N ARG A 37 -10.37 10.19 9.48
CA ARG A 37 -11.61 9.41 9.38
C ARG A 37 -12.90 10.24 9.50
N PRO A 38 -13.00 11.26 10.37
CA PRO A 38 -14.18 12.12 10.43
C PRO A 38 -14.44 13.00 9.19
N LEU A 39 -13.50 13.06 8.24
CA LEU A 39 -13.63 13.83 6.99
C LEU A 39 -14.37 13.07 5.89
N PHE A 40 -14.61 11.76 6.07
CA PHE A 40 -15.26 10.90 5.09
C PHE A 40 -16.69 10.55 5.52
N THR A 41 -17.57 10.38 4.53
CA THR A 41 -18.91 9.82 4.73
C THR A 41 -18.84 8.34 5.07
N ALA A 42 -19.93 7.78 5.61
CA ALA A 42 -20.01 6.34 5.90
C ALA A 42 -19.85 5.45 4.67
N GLU A 43 -20.28 5.93 3.49
CA GLU A 43 -20.11 5.23 2.22
C GLU A 43 -18.64 5.24 1.78
N GLU A 44 -17.98 6.40 1.80
CA GLU A 44 -16.56 6.51 1.44
C GLU A 44 -15.67 5.70 2.39
N LEU A 45 -16.00 5.65 3.69
CA LEU A 45 -15.26 4.84 4.67
C LEU A 45 -15.27 3.34 4.34
N ALA A 46 -16.28 2.83 3.63
CA ALA A 46 -16.35 1.42 3.24
C ALA A 46 -15.32 1.05 2.16
N ASP A 47 -14.89 2.03 1.36
CA ASP A 47 -13.91 1.85 0.28
C ASP A 47 -12.46 2.17 0.72
N LEU A 48 -12.28 2.71 1.93
CA LEU A 48 -10.95 3.01 2.47
C LEU A 48 -10.25 1.76 3.03
N PRO A 49 -8.89 1.75 3.04
CA PRO A 49 -8.16 0.76 3.81
C PRO A 49 -8.56 0.80 5.31
N PRO A 50 -8.51 -0.34 6.01
CA PRO A 50 -8.71 -0.37 7.45
C PRO A 50 -7.70 0.56 8.14
N VAL A 51 -8.13 1.17 9.24
CA VAL A 51 -7.23 1.96 10.09
C VAL A 51 -6.11 1.05 10.60
N PRO A 52 -4.83 1.42 10.43
CA PRO A 52 -3.74 0.63 11.00
C PRO A 52 -3.77 0.68 12.53
N GLU A 53 -3.59 -0.48 13.16
CA GLU A 53 -3.46 -0.56 14.62
C GLU A 53 -2.11 0.05 15.07
N PRO A 54 -2.02 0.57 16.31
CA PRO A 54 -0.75 1.08 16.85
C PRO A 54 0.37 0.04 16.75
N GLY A 55 1.48 0.40 16.10
CA GLY A 55 2.64 -0.49 15.90
C GLY A 55 2.45 -1.57 14.83
N GLN A 56 1.31 -1.63 14.14
CA GLN A 56 1.11 -2.55 13.02
C GLN A 56 2.13 -2.28 11.91
N GLN A 57 2.70 -3.35 11.35
CA GLN A 57 3.59 -3.23 10.20
C GLN A 57 2.80 -2.89 8.93
N ILE A 58 3.17 -1.79 8.28
CA ILE A 58 2.56 -1.29 7.04
C ILE A 58 3.64 -1.33 5.96
N ILE A 59 3.49 -2.18 4.96
CA ILE A 59 4.47 -2.32 3.88
C ILE A 59 3.91 -1.62 2.65
N VAL A 60 4.46 -0.47 2.29
CA VAL A 60 4.07 0.29 1.10
C VAL A 60 4.88 -0.19 -0.09
N LEU A 61 4.22 -0.37 -1.23
CA LEU A 61 4.80 -0.90 -2.45
C LEU A 61 4.53 0.04 -3.61
N CYS A 62 5.59 0.45 -4.28
CA CYS A 62 5.52 0.93 -5.64
C CYS A 62 6.30 -0.01 -6.57
N ASN A 63 6.39 0.34 -7.85
CA ASN A 63 6.99 -0.55 -8.83
C ASN A 63 8.50 -0.83 -8.57
N LEU A 64 9.26 0.19 -8.16
CA LEU A 64 10.72 0.14 -8.01
C LEU A 64 11.24 0.51 -6.61
N GLY A 65 10.37 0.65 -5.61
CA GLY A 65 10.74 0.99 -4.23
C GLY A 65 10.90 2.50 -3.98
N LEU A 66 11.25 3.29 -5.00
CA LEU A 66 11.59 4.72 -4.85
C LEU A 66 10.48 5.57 -4.22
N ALA A 67 9.26 5.50 -4.76
CA ALA A 67 8.13 6.28 -4.25
C ALA A 67 7.57 5.74 -2.94
N SER A 68 7.68 4.43 -2.71
CA SER A 68 7.18 3.79 -1.49
C SER A 68 8.05 4.08 -0.28
N SER A 69 9.38 4.21 -0.43
CA SER A 69 10.23 4.64 0.69
C SER A 69 9.84 6.03 1.18
N LEU A 70 9.47 6.93 0.27
CA LEU A 70 8.97 8.27 0.63
C LEU A 70 7.62 8.21 1.34
N SER A 71 6.70 7.36 0.89
CA SER A 71 5.44 7.10 1.62
C SER A 71 5.70 6.58 3.02
N ALA A 72 6.56 5.57 3.17
CA ALA A 72 6.87 4.96 4.45
C ALA A 72 7.42 6.01 5.42
N ALA A 73 8.38 6.82 4.99
CA ALA A 73 8.91 7.93 5.78
C ALA A 73 7.83 8.95 6.19
N SER A 74 6.90 9.28 5.27
CA SER A 74 5.79 10.20 5.57
C SER A 74 4.81 9.63 6.58
N LEU A 75 4.43 8.35 6.43
CA LEU A 75 3.57 7.63 7.36
C LEU A 75 4.19 7.55 8.76
N GLN A 76 5.50 7.29 8.85
CA GLN A 76 6.22 7.33 10.14
C GLN A 76 6.14 8.72 10.79
N ARG A 77 6.23 9.81 10.02
CA ARG A 77 6.14 11.18 10.54
C ARG A 77 4.78 11.54 11.12
N ILE A 78 3.70 10.90 10.65
CA ILE A 78 2.35 11.08 11.18
C ILE A 78 1.98 10.05 12.27
N GLY A 79 2.98 9.29 12.77
CA GLY A 79 2.81 8.39 13.92
C GLY A 79 2.57 6.93 13.58
N LEU A 80 2.49 6.57 12.28
CA LEU A 80 2.39 5.18 11.83
C LEU A 80 3.80 4.58 11.73
N THR A 81 4.45 4.41 12.88
CA THR A 81 5.87 4.06 13.02
C THR A 81 6.26 2.69 12.46
N GLY A 82 5.29 1.78 12.31
CA GLY A 82 5.49 0.47 11.68
C GLY A 82 5.53 0.50 10.14
N ALA A 83 5.46 1.69 9.52
CA ALA A 83 5.52 1.82 8.07
C ALA A 83 6.94 1.57 7.54
N THR A 84 7.04 0.77 6.48
CA THR A 84 8.26 0.44 5.75
C THR A 84 7.91 0.18 4.29
N ASP A 85 8.90 -0.03 3.45
CA ASP A 85 8.74 -0.44 2.05
C ASP A 85 9.56 -1.69 1.72
N VAL A 86 9.47 -2.12 0.46
CA VAL A 86 10.29 -3.20 -0.09
C VAL A 86 11.38 -2.59 -0.96
N GLU A 87 12.64 -2.90 -0.64
CA GLU A 87 13.78 -2.49 -1.45
C GLU A 87 13.64 -3.04 -2.88
N GLY A 88 13.75 -2.15 -3.88
CA GLY A 88 13.52 -2.48 -5.29
C GLY A 88 12.05 -2.70 -5.67
N GLY A 89 11.12 -2.51 -4.73
CA GLY A 89 9.68 -2.51 -4.96
C GLY A 89 9.13 -3.84 -5.44
N PHE A 90 7.99 -3.76 -6.14
CA PHE A 90 7.31 -4.93 -6.66
C PHE A 90 8.18 -5.76 -7.63
N GLN A 91 9.01 -5.12 -8.46
CA GLN A 91 9.87 -5.86 -9.40
C GLN A 91 10.89 -6.74 -8.66
N ALA A 92 11.48 -6.26 -7.57
CA ALA A 92 12.37 -7.07 -6.74
C ALA A 92 11.63 -8.22 -6.04
N TRP A 93 10.43 -7.97 -5.52
CA TRP A 93 9.56 -9.02 -4.95
C TRP A 93 9.28 -10.13 -5.96
N LYS A 94 8.87 -9.76 -7.18
CA LYS A 94 8.60 -10.68 -8.29
C LYS A 94 9.86 -11.43 -8.72
N ALA A 95 11.00 -10.74 -8.85
CA ALA A 95 12.27 -11.35 -9.23
C ALA A 95 12.79 -12.36 -8.20
N ALA A 96 12.47 -12.15 -6.92
CA ALA A 96 12.76 -13.09 -5.84
C ALA A 96 11.85 -14.33 -5.85
N GLY A 97 10.88 -14.43 -6.77
CA GLY A 97 9.96 -15.56 -6.86
C GLY A 97 8.94 -15.61 -5.72
N LEU A 98 8.71 -14.48 -5.04
CA LEU A 98 7.73 -14.38 -3.96
C LEU A 98 6.29 -14.40 -4.51
N PRO A 99 5.27 -14.67 -3.67
CA PRO A 99 3.89 -14.83 -4.12
C PRO A 99 3.35 -13.62 -4.88
N VAL A 100 2.79 -13.88 -6.07
CA VAL A 100 2.11 -12.91 -6.93
C VAL A 100 0.83 -13.53 -7.48
N ILE A 101 -0.29 -12.84 -7.34
CA ILE A 101 -1.58 -13.20 -7.94
C ILE A 101 -1.69 -12.45 -9.26
N ARG A 102 -1.80 -13.17 -10.38
CA ARG A 102 -2.09 -12.56 -11.67
C ARG A 102 -3.59 -12.39 -11.84
N PRO A 103 -4.06 -11.30 -12.48
CA PRO A 103 -5.45 -11.20 -12.87
C PRO A 103 -5.80 -12.38 -13.79
N GLY A 104 -6.81 -13.17 -13.45
CA GLY A 104 -7.33 -14.25 -14.29
C GLY A 104 -6.84 -15.67 -13.98
N ALA A 105 -6.04 -15.89 -12.93
CA ALA A 105 -5.79 -17.24 -12.41
C ALA A 105 -6.95 -17.66 -11.50
N VAL A 106 -7.96 -18.31 -12.08
CA VAL A 106 -8.96 -19.15 -11.38
C VAL A 106 -8.47 -20.58 -11.27
#